data_AF-A0A0G0NW93-F1
#
_entry.id   AF-A0A0G0NW93-F1
#
_cell.length_a   1.000
_cell.length_b   1.000
_cell.length_c   1.000
_cell.angle_alpha   90.00
_cell.angle_beta   90.00
_cell.angle_gamma   90.00
#
_symmetry.space_group_name_H-M   'P 1'
#
loop_
_entity.id
_entity.type
_entity.pdbx_description
1 polymer ?
#
loop_
_entity_poly.entity_id
_entity_poly.type
_entity_poly.pdbx_seq_one_letter_code
_entity_poly.pdbx_strand_id
1 'polypeptide(L)' 'MRTCSICQKGTSIGRNRSHAQNRTPRTFKANIQKVTLTVGGDKISGNFCTKCLKRIKKDVKDSAVVTA' A
#
# COMPACT_ATOMS: atom_id res chain seq x y z
N MET A 1 11.42 9.53 -0.55
CA MET A 1 10.85 8.26 -0.02
C MET A 1 9.74 7.81 -0.96
N ARG A 2 9.58 6.51 -1.20
CA ARG A 2 8.33 6.02 -1.81
C ARG A 2 7.24 6.16 -0.76
N THR A 3 6.23 6.96 -1.05
CA THR A 3 5.01 7.11 -0.25
C THR A 3 3.82 6.67 -1.09
N CYS A 4 2.83 6.06 -0.44
CA CYS A 4 1.58 5.73 -1.13
C CYS A 4 0.75 6.99 -1.35
N SER A 5 0.25 7.23 -2.57
CA SER A 5 -0.58 8.41 -2.86
C SER A 5 -1.91 8.43 -2.09
N ILE A 6 -2.46 7.26 -1.73
CA ILE A 6 -3.79 7.16 -1.07
C ILE A 6 -3.68 7.24 0.45
N CYS A 7 -2.78 6.45 1.05
CA CYS A 7 -2.72 6.29 2.51
C CYS A 7 -1.44 6.85 3.13
N GLN A 8 -0.60 7.50 2.32
CA GLN A 8 0.63 8.17 2.73
C GLN A 8 1.61 7.30 3.53
N LYS A 9 1.46 5.98 3.48
CA LYS A 9 2.37 5.04 4.13
C LYS A 9 3.77 5.25 3.58
N GLY A 10 4.67 5.64 4.47
CA GLY A 10 6.10 5.80 4.21
C GLY A 10 6.92 4.70 4.88
N THR A 11 8.22 4.82 4.73
CA THR A 11 9.20 4.05 5.51
C THR A 11 9.12 4.45 6.98
N SER A 12 8.98 3.46 7.87
CA SER A 12 9.12 3.67 9.30
C SER A 12 10.47 3.18 9.80
N ILE A 13 10.98 3.82 10.85
CA ILE A 13 12.25 3.46 11.48
C ILE A 13 11.93 2.63 12.72
N GLY A 14 12.71 1.60 12.97
CA GLY A 14 12.66 0.90 14.24
C GLY A 14 13.91 0.09 14.50
N ARG A 15 13.78 -0.96 15.31
CA ARG A 15 14.92 -1.74 15.79
C ARG A 15 14.62 -3.23 15.65
N ASN A 16 15.62 -4.02 15.31
CA ASN A 16 15.57 -5.47 15.49
C ASN A 16 15.73 -5.78 16.99
N ARG A 17 15.10 -6.85 17.45
CA ARG A 17 15.26 -7.40 18.80
C ARG A 17 15.69 -8.84 18.63
N SER A 18 16.89 -9.19 19.09
CA SER A 18 17.31 -10.59 19.16
C SER A 18 16.67 -11.29 20.37
N HIS A 19 16.85 -12.61 20.48
CA HIS A 19 16.48 -13.36 21.69
C HIS A 19 17.10 -12.78 22.97
N ALA A 20 18.31 -12.21 22.88
CA ALA A 20 18.99 -11.52 23.98
C ALA A 20 18.59 -10.04 24.13
N GLN A 21 17.53 -9.58 23.45
CA GLN A 21 17.08 -8.19 23.41
C GLN A 21 18.07 -7.15 22.84
N ASN A 22 19.12 -7.60 22.13
CA ASN A 22 20.06 -6.69 21.48
C ASN A 22 19.35 -5.84 20.43
N ARG A 23 19.63 -4.53 20.45
CA ARG A 23 18.92 -3.51 19.67
C ARG A 23 19.78 -3.08 18.48
N THR A 24 19.48 -3.56 17.28
CA THR A 24 20.11 -3.06 16.04
C THR A 24 19.12 -2.18 15.26
N PRO A 25 19.56 -1.05 14.67
CA PRO A 25 18.67 -0.20 13.88
C PRO A 25 18.22 -0.94 12.62
N ARG A 26 16.94 -0.80 12.25
CA ARG A 26 16.40 -1.31 10.98
C ARG A 26 15.38 -0.35 10.39
N THR A 27 15.25 -0.38 9.07
CA THR A 27 14.22 0.35 8.34
C THR A 27 13.11 -0.60 7.91
N PHE A 28 11.86 -0.18 8.10
CA PHE A 28 10.68 -0.88 7.61
C PHE A 28 10.20 -0.17 6.36
N LYS A 29 10.53 -0.75 5.20
CA LYS A 29 10.08 -0.24 3.91
C LYS A 29 8.63 -0.63 3.68
N ALA A 30 7.76 0.36 3.43
CA ALA A 30 6.40 0.10 2.98
C ALA A 30 6.42 -0.57 1.60
N ASN A 31 5.61 -1.62 1.42
CA ASN A 31 5.48 -2.31 0.13
C ASN A 31 4.64 -1.45 -0.84
N ILE A 32 5.31 -0.52 -1.51
CA ILE A 32 4.74 0.42 -2.47
C ILE A 32 5.18 0.00 -3.86
N GLN A 33 4.18 -0.18 -4.73
CA GLN A 33 4.35 -0.64 -6.09
C GLN A 33 3.91 0.46 -7.05
N LYS A 34 4.61 0.58 -8.17
CA LYS A 34 4.18 1.42 -9.30
C LYS A 34 3.17 0.60 -10.10
N VAL A 35 1.92 1.04 -10.13
CA VAL A 35 0.84 0.32 -10.81
C VAL A 35 -0.01 1.31 -11.60
N THR A 36 -0.46 0.88 -12.77
CA THR A 36 -1.45 1.59 -13.57
C THR A 36 -2.82 1.00 -13.27
N LEU A 37 -3.74 1.84 -12.82
CA LEU A 37 -5.12 1.48 -12.53
C LEU A 37 -6.03 2.07 -13.60
N THR A 38 -7.00 1.27 -14.05
CA THR A 38 -8.05 1.74 -14.97
C THR A 38 -9.29 2.02 -14.13
N VAL A 39 -9.70 3.28 -14.02
CA VAL A 39 -10.88 3.70 -13.26
C VAL A 39 -11.79 4.45 -14.24
N GLY A 40 -13.00 3.93 -14.49
CA GLY A 40 -13.99 4.62 -15.35
C GLY A 40 -13.58 4.81 -16.82
N GLY A 41 -12.55 4.12 -17.31
CA GLY A 41 -12.02 4.27 -18.68
C GLY A 41 -10.64 4.94 -18.74
N ASP A 42 -10.27 5.69 -17.70
CA ASP A 42 -8.99 6.39 -17.65
C ASP A 42 -7.90 5.58 -16.95
N LYS A 43 -6.69 5.60 -17.54
CA LYS A 43 -5.50 4.92 -17.01
C LYS A 43 -4.71 5.88 -16.12
N ILE A 44 -4.81 5.70 -14.80
CA ILE A 44 -4.05 6.47 -13.82
C ILE A 44 -2.84 5.64 -13.38
N SER A 45 -1.64 6.17 -13.62
CA SER A 45 -0.40 5.58 -13.11
C SER A 45 0.02 6.23 -11.79
N GLY A 46 0.39 5.42 -10.80
CA GLY A 46 0.71 5.94 -9.47
C GLY A 46 1.48 4.98 -8.57
N ASN A 47 1.95 5.53 -7.44
CA ASN A 47 2.58 4.77 -6.37
C ASN A 47 1.52 4.30 -5.37
N PHE A 48 1.20 3.02 -5.39
CA PHE A 48 0.14 2.45 -4.56
C PHE A 48 0.67 1.39 -3.60
N CYS A 49 0.13 1.40 -2.38
CA CYS A 49 0.40 0.36 -1.40
C CYS A 49 -0.39 -0.91 -1.73
N THR A 50 0.17 -2.09 -1.45
CA THR A 50 -0.55 -3.36 -1.69
C THR A 50 -1.88 -3.46 -0.95
N LYS A 51 -1.98 -2.89 0.28
CA LYS A 51 -3.25 -2.79 1.02
C LYS A 51 -4.30 -1.93 0.29
N CYS A 52 -3.86 -0.89 -0.40
CA CYS A 52 -4.69 0.05 -1.13
C CYS A 52 -5.20 -0.58 -2.41
N LEU A 53 -4.31 -1.25 -3.16
CA LEU A 53 -4.66 -2.03 -4.34
C LEU A 53 -5.67 -3.15 -4.00
N LYS A 54 -5.52 -3.78 -2.83
CA LYS A 54 -6.49 -4.78 -2.35
C LYS A 54 -7.86 -4.17 -2.06
N ARG A 55 -7.93 -2.97 -1.47
CA ARG A 55 -9.19 -2.25 -1.23
C ARG A 55 -9.88 -1.85 -2.54
N ILE A 56 -9.15 -1.21 -3.45
CA ILE A 56 -9.68 -0.81 -4.77
C ILE A 56 -10.28 -2.01 -5.51
N LYS A 57 -9.59 -3.16 -5.51
CA LYS A 57 -10.12 -4.40 -6.12
C LYS A 57 -11.39 -4.93 -5.42
N LYS A 58 -11.58 -4.63 -4.14
CA LYS A 58 -12.78 -5.01 -3.38
C LYS A 58 -13.91 -4.03 -3.67
N ASP A 59 -13.63 -2.74 -3.59
CA ASP A 59 -14.62 -1.68 -3.81
C ASP A 59 -15.25 -1.77 -5.23
N VAL A 60 -14.46 -2.12 -6.26
CA VAL A 60 -14.97 -2.38 -7.63
C VAL A 60 -15.90 -3.59 -7.70
N LYS A 61 -15.69 -4.62 -6.88
CA LYS A 61 -16.57 -5.80 -6.82
C LYS A 61 -17.87 -5.47 -6.10
N ASP A 62 -17.79 -4.71 -5.02
CA ASP A 62 -18.96 -4.31 -4.25
C ASP A 62 -19.87 -3.37 -5.07
N SER A 63 -19.30 -2.51 -5.93
CA SER A 63 -20.08 -1.67 -6.86
C SER A 63 -20.84 -2.45 -7.96
N ALA A 64 -20.51 -3.72 -8.22
CA ALA A 64 -21.29 -4.57 -9.12
C ALA A 64 -22.52 -5.21 -8.42
N VAL A 65 -22.66 -5.06 -7.10
CA VAL A 65 -23.72 -5.70 -6.29
C VAL A 65 -24.72 -4.68 -5.73
N VAL A 66 -24.48 -3.36 -5.84
CA VAL A 66 -25.34 -2.31 -5.23
C VAL A 66 -26.32 -1.65 -6.23
N THR A 67 -26.47 -2.18 -7.43
CA THR A 67 -27.63 -1.88 -8.31
C THR A 67 -28.47 -3.13 -8.48
N ALA A 68 -29.31 -3.39 -7.47
CA ALA A 68 -30.53 -4.18 -7.56
C ALA A 68 -31.58 -3.52 -6.65
#